data_AF-G5HAA6-F1
#
_entry.id   AF-G5HAA6-F1
#
_cell.length_a   1.000
_cell.length_b   1.000
_cell.length_c   1.000
_cell.angle_alpha   90.00
_cell.angle_beta   90.00
_cell.angle_gamma   90.00
#
_symmetry.space_group_name_H-M   'P 1'
#
loop_
_entity.id
_entity.type
_entity.pdbx_description
1 polymer ?
#
loop_
_entity_poly.entity_id
_entity_poly.type
_entity_poly.pdbx_seq_one_letter_code
_entity_poly.pdbx_strand_id
1 'polypeptide(L)'
;MISKNVYFITGIDTDAGKSIVTGVLARDMRARGERVITQKFIQTGNTGISEDIELHRRIMGIPLQREDLDGTTCPITFTYPASPQLAAEIDNREIDLSLVEKNTGKLLESYDTVLLEGAGGLFVPLTDTYSTIDYIADHRLPVILVTSPRLGSINHTVLSLEACRARNIEVAELVYNLYPPTSREITEDTRRYLKQYLNRTYPNAGFTEIGMQGV
;
A
#
# COMPACT_ATOMS: atom_id res chain seq x y z
N MET A 1 2.37 7.62 -25.92
CA MET A 1 1.34 7.08 -25.01
C MET A 1 1.91 7.19 -23.61
N ILE A 2 1.20 7.86 -22.69
CA ILE A 2 1.60 7.85 -21.29
C ILE A 2 1.31 6.44 -20.76
N SER A 3 2.28 5.79 -20.13
CA SER A 3 2.12 4.47 -19.53
C SER A 3 1.16 4.57 -18.35
N LYS A 4 0.10 3.74 -18.35
CA LYS A 4 -0.79 3.59 -17.20
C LYS A 4 -0.16 2.64 -16.20
N ASN A 5 0.00 3.08 -14.95
CA ASN A 5 0.70 2.33 -13.91
C ASN A 5 -0.23 2.07 -12.72
N VAL A 6 -0.17 0.85 -12.17
CA VAL A 6 -0.82 0.51 -10.90
C VAL A 6 0.25 -0.08 -10.00
N TYR A 7 0.49 0.55 -8.85
CA TYR A 7 1.39 0.02 -7.83
C TYR A 7 0.58 -0.46 -6.64
N PHE A 8 0.86 -1.68 -6.18
CA PHE A 8 0.25 -2.18 -4.95
C PHE A 8 1.12 -1.77 -3.76
N ILE A 9 0.57 -0.96 -2.86
CA ILE A 9 1.25 -0.51 -1.65
C ILE A 9 0.90 -1.44 -0.51
N THR A 10 1.90 -2.12 0.03
CA THR A 10 1.74 -3.02 1.17
C THR A 10 2.81 -2.75 2.22
N GLY A 11 2.68 -3.35 3.40
CA GLY A 11 3.56 -3.13 4.52
C GLY A 11 4.11 -4.44 5.06
N ILE A 12 5.24 -4.34 5.77
CA ILE A 12 5.77 -5.46 6.54
C ILE A 12 4.84 -5.89 7.69
N ASP A 13 3.88 -5.02 8.05
CA ASP A 13 2.77 -5.26 8.98
C ASP A 13 1.68 -4.17 8.86
N THR A 14 0.68 -4.23 9.74
CA THR A 14 -0.45 -3.27 9.79
C THR A 14 0.04 -1.85 10.05
N ASP A 15 0.94 -1.66 11.02
CA ASP A 15 1.37 -0.35 11.51
C ASP A 15 2.68 0.17 10.87
N ALA A 16 3.08 -0.39 9.73
CA ALA A 16 4.26 0.07 8.98
C ALA A 16 4.12 1.54 8.49
N GLY A 17 2.91 2.09 8.48
CA GLY A 17 2.61 3.45 8.02
C GLY A 17 2.24 3.54 6.53
N LYS A 18 1.58 2.52 5.99
CA LYS A 18 1.13 2.47 4.59
C LYS A 18 0.35 3.73 4.19
N SER A 19 -0.70 4.09 4.92
CA SER A 19 -1.56 5.24 4.61
C SER A 19 -0.78 6.57 4.54
N ILE A 20 0.18 6.74 5.45
CA ILE A 20 1.08 7.90 5.42
C ILE A 20 1.91 7.88 4.13
N VAL A 21 2.61 6.77 3.88
CA VAL A 21 3.46 6.62 2.68
C VAL A 21 2.66 6.81 1.39
N THR A 22 1.48 6.20 1.28
CA THR A 22 0.59 6.34 0.12
C THR A 22 0.23 7.79 -0.15
N GLY A 23 -0.19 8.52 0.89
CA GLY A 23 -0.50 9.95 0.79
C GLY A 23 0.70 10.80 0.37
N VAL A 24 1.88 10.53 0.94
CA VAL A 24 3.12 11.27 0.62
C VAL A 24 3.57 11.02 -0.81
N LEU A 25 3.60 9.76 -1.24
CA LEU A 25 3.95 9.40 -2.62
C LEU A 25 2.99 10.07 -3.60
N ALA A 26 1.68 10.01 -3.35
CA ALA A 26 0.69 10.67 -4.19
C ALA A 26 0.86 12.20 -4.24
N ARG A 27 1.15 12.83 -3.10
CA ARG A 27 1.44 14.27 -3.01
C ARG A 27 2.65 14.64 -3.87
N ASP A 28 3.75 13.90 -3.71
CA ASP A 28 5.02 14.21 -4.34
C ASP A 28 4.95 13.96 -5.86
N MET A 29 4.31 12.87 -6.29
CA MET A 29 4.00 12.62 -7.71
C MET A 29 3.16 13.74 -8.32
N ARG A 30 2.10 14.17 -7.61
CA ARG A 30 1.26 15.29 -8.06
C ARG A 30 2.03 16.61 -8.13
N ALA A 31 2.93 16.89 -7.18
CA ALA A 31 3.79 18.07 -7.19
C ALA A 31 4.74 18.09 -8.41
N ARG A 32 5.08 16.92 -8.96
CA ARG A 32 5.83 16.77 -10.23
C ARG A 32 4.95 16.90 -11.48
N GLY A 33 3.66 17.17 -11.33
CA GLY A 33 2.70 17.29 -12.44
C GLY A 33 2.12 15.96 -12.92
N GLU A 34 2.33 14.87 -12.20
CA GLU A 34 1.77 13.56 -12.55
C GLU A 34 0.27 13.48 -12.20
N ARG A 35 -0.52 12.83 -13.05
CA ARG A 35 -1.93 12.52 -12.75
C ARG A 35 -2.00 11.24 -11.95
N VAL A 36 -1.93 11.36 -10.63
CA VAL A 36 -1.97 10.24 -9.69
C VAL A 36 -3.23 10.29 -8.82
N ILE A 37 -3.77 9.12 -8.49
CA ILE A 37 -4.79 8.96 -7.46
C ILE A 37 -4.48 7.75 -6.57
N THR A 38 -4.96 7.79 -5.34
CA THR A 38 -4.89 6.68 -4.38
C THR A 38 -6.20 5.91 -4.38
N GLN A 39 -6.12 4.59 -4.33
CA GLN A 39 -7.26 3.68 -4.15
C GLN A 39 -6.97 2.79 -2.95
N LYS A 40 -7.97 2.50 -2.12
CA LYS A 40 -7.91 1.52 -1.06
C LYS A 40 -8.42 0.18 -1.57
N PHE A 41 -7.63 -0.86 -1.41
CA PHE A 41 -7.95 -2.23 -1.81
C PHE A 41 -9.18 -2.73 -1.06
N ILE A 42 -9.11 -2.72 0.27
CA ILE A 42 -10.20 -3.06 1.19
C ILE A 42 -10.06 -2.19 2.44
N GLN A 43 -11.15 -1.60 2.90
CA GLN A 43 -11.24 -0.93 4.20
C GLN A 43 -12.02 -1.81 5.18
N THR A 44 -11.53 -1.95 6.39
CA THR A 44 -12.23 -2.59 7.52
C THR A 44 -12.41 -1.58 8.64
N GLY A 45 -13.40 -1.78 9.51
CA GLY A 45 -13.63 -0.88 10.65
C GLY A 45 -14.28 0.46 10.28
N ASN A 46 -14.98 0.55 9.15
CA ASN A 46 -15.50 1.83 8.64
C ASN A 46 -16.93 1.70 8.08
N THR A 47 -17.73 2.77 8.15
CA THR A 47 -19.13 2.79 7.68
C THR A 47 -19.45 3.92 6.69
N GLY A 48 -18.43 4.68 6.25
CA GLY A 48 -18.57 5.79 5.32
C GLY A 48 -17.44 5.86 4.30
N ILE A 49 -16.96 7.08 4.02
CA ILE A 49 -15.74 7.28 3.23
C ILE A 49 -14.58 6.64 3.99
N SER A 50 -13.67 5.96 3.28
CA SER A 50 -12.50 5.33 3.90
C SER A 50 -11.65 6.37 4.62
N GLU A 51 -11.40 6.14 5.92
CA GLU A 51 -10.53 6.99 6.74
C GLU A 51 -9.10 7.06 6.16
N ASP A 52 -8.62 5.97 5.54
CA ASP A 52 -7.33 5.95 4.83
C ASP A 52 -7.36 6.89 3.62
N ILE A 53 -8.43 6.85 2.80
CA ILE A 53 -8.60 7.81 1.69
C ILE A 53 -8.67 9.25 2.19
N GLU A 54 -9.41 9.52 3.27
CA GLU A 54 -9.46 10.86 3.87
C GLU A 54 -8.07 11.33 4.34
N LEU A 55 -7.29 10.43 4.95
CA LEU A 55 -5.92 10.69 5.33
C LEU A 55 -5.03 10.98 4.12
N HIS A 56 -5.15 10.23 3.03
CA HIS A 56 -4.41 10.49 1.79
C HIS A 56 -4.69 11.89 1.27
N ARG A 57 -5.97 12.29 1.18
CA ARG A 57 -6.36 13.62 0.70
C ARG A 57 -5.82 14.74 1.59
N ARG A 58 -5.85 14.54 2.91
CA ARG A 58 -5.25 15.46 3.89
C ARG A 58 -3.75 15.65 3.66
N ILE A 59 -2.99 14.57 3.54
CA ILE A 59 -1.53 14.62 3.29
C ILE A 59 -1.22 15.24 1.92
N MET A 60 -2.04 14.92 0.92
CA MET A 60 -1.94 15.52 -0.42
C MET A 60 -2.32 17.01 -0.45
N GLY A 61 -2.93 17.56 0.61
CA GLY A 61 -3.39 18.93 0.67
C GLY A 61 -4.52 19.24 -0.32
N ILE A 62 -5.41 18.26 -0.57
CA ILE A 62 -6.55 18.41 -1.48
C ILE A 62 -7.87 18.04 -0.82
N PRO A 63 -9.00 18.58 -1.30
CA PRO A 63 -10.31 18.11 -0.86
C PRO A 63 -10.57 16.68 -1.33
N LEU A 64 -11.64 16.06 -0.80
CA LEU A 64 -12.21 14.84 -1.36
C LEU A 64 -12.55 15.05 -2.84
N GLN A 65 -12.26 14.03 -3.64
CA GLN A 65 -12.56 13.98 -5.06
C GLN A 65 -13.91 13.29 -5.28
N ARG A 66 -14.49 13.43 -6.48
CA ARG A 66 -15.77 12.79 -6.82
C ARG A 66 -15.69 11.28 -6.65
N GLU A 67 -14.57 10.69 -7.04
CA GLU A 67 -14.25 9.26 -6.96
C GLU A 67 -14.15 8.76 -5.51
N ASP A 68 -13.93 9.66 -4.54
CA ASP A 68 -13.97 9.32 -3.11
C ASP A 68 -15.42 9.28 -2.60
N LEU A 69 -16.27 10.19 -3.09
CA LEU A 69 -17.67 10.32 -2.69
C LEU A 69 -18.56 9.22 -3.26
N ASP A 70 -18.25 8.74 -4.47
CA ASP A 70 -19.01 7.67 -5.14
C ASP A 70 -18.49 6.25 -4.83
N GLY A 71 -17.47 6.15 -3.96
CA GLY A 71 -16.86 4.88 -3.53
C GLY A 71 -15.89 4.27 -4.55
N THR A 72 -15.57 4.95 -5.65
CA THR A 72 -14.61 4.43 -6.64
C THR A 72 -13.23 4.21 -6.04
N THR A 73 -12.75 5.10 -5.16
CA THR A 73 -11.44 4.94 -4.51
C THR A 73 -11.43 3.95 -3.35
N CYS A 74 -12.58 3.44 -2.90
CA CYS A 74 -12.65 2.37 -1.89
C CYS A 74 -13.90 1.50 -2.13
N PRO A 75 -13.86 0.56 -3.10
CA PRO A 75 -15.03 -0.25 -3.48
C PRO A 75 -15.51 -1.21 -2.41
N ILE A 76 -14.62 -1.66 -1.52
CA ILE A 76 -14.90 -2.71 -0.55
C ILE A 76 -14.62 -2.16 0.85
N THR A 77 -15.71 -1.99 1.61
CA THR A 77 -15.66 -1.53 3.00
C THR A 77 -16.46 -2.47 3.88
N PHE A 78 -15.90 -2.86 5.03
CA PHE A 78 -16.54 -3.65 6.07
C PHE A 78 -16.56 -2.92 7.42
N THR A 79 -17.57 -3.20 8.24
CA THR A 79 -17.83 -2.42 9.45
C THR A 79 -16.94 -2.77 10.63
N TYR A 80 -16.45 -4.01 10.70
CA TYR A 80 -15.67 -4.50 11.84
C TYR A 80 -14.15 -4.34 11.64
N PRO A 81 -13.38 -3.83 12.63
CA PRO A 81 -11.94 -3.60 12.49
C PRO A 81 -11.14 -4.90 12.70
N ALA A 82 -11.18 -5.80 11.72
CA ALA A 82 -10.43 -7.06 11.70
C ALA A 82 -9.76 -7.30 10.33
N SER A 83 -9.20 -8.51 10.12
CA SER A 83 -8.80 -8.92 8.77
C SER A 83 -10.00 -8.84 7.81
N PRO A 84 -9.78 -8.59 6.51
CA PRO A 84 -10.85 -8.55 5.51
C PRO A 84 -11.77 -9.76 5.59
N GLN A 85 -11.23 -10.98 5.65
CA GLN A 85 -12.02 -12.20 5.73
C GLN A 85 -12.96 -12.20 6.94
N LEU A 86 -12.45 -11.94 8.15
CA LEU A 86 -13.27 -11.94 9.36
C LEU A 86 -14.31 -10.81 9.35
N ALA A 87 -13.93 -9.63 8.86
CA ALA A 87 -14.84 -8.49 8.75
C ALA A 87 -15.98 -8.78 7.76
N ALA A 88 -15.70 -9.46 6.65
CA ALA A 88 -16.67 -9.89 5.67
C ALA A 88 -17.66 -10.92 6.25
N GLU A 89 -17.14 -11.90 7.00
CA GLU A 89 -17.95 -12.89 7.72
C GLU A 89 -18.90 -12.23 8.73
N ILE A 90 -18.40 -11.29 9.55
CA ILE A 90 -19.20 -10.55 10.54
C ILE A 90 -20.31 -9.74 9.85
N ASP A 91 -19.98 -9.08 8.74
CA ASP A 91 -20.92 -8.31 7.95
C ASP A 91 -21.88 -9.19 7.12
N ASN A 92 -21.71 -10.52 7.12
CA ASN A 92 -22.43 -11.48 6.28
C ASN A 92 -22.37 -11.12 4.79
N ARG A 93 -21.18 -10.74 4.30
CA ARG A 93 -20.91 -10.30 2.93
C ARG A 93 -19.70 -11.03 2.38
N GLU A 94 -19.69 -11.26 1.07
CA GLU A 94 -18.51 -11.79 0.37
C GLU A 94 -17.54 -10.67 -0.03
N ILE A 95 -16.26 -11.01 -0.20
CA ILE A 95 -15.25 -10.10 -0.76
C ILE A 95 -15.26 -10.25 -2.28
N ASP A 96 -15.96 -9.34 -2.97
CA ASP A 96 -15.96 -9.28 -4.43
C ASP A 96 -14.78 -8.46 -4.96
N LEU A 97 -13.66 -9.13 -5.21
CA LEU A 97 -12.43 -8.51 -5.72
C LEU A 97 -12.58 -7.91 -7.12
N SER A 98 -13.59 -8.32 -7.90
CA SER A 98 -13.83 -7.76 -9.24
C SER A 98 -14.18 -6.26 -9.19
N LEU A 99 -14.71 -5.79 -8.05
CA LEU A 99 -14.98 -4.38 -7.80
C LEU A 99 -13.70 -3.55 -7.75
N VAL A 100 -12.62 -4.11 -7.21
CA VAL A 100 -11.31 -3.44 -7.16
C VAL A 100 -10.84 -3.17 -8.57
N GLU A 101 -10.76 -4.20 -9.41
CA GLU A 101 -10.27 -4.11 -10.79
C GLU A 101 -11.11 -3.16 -11.64
N LYS A 102 -12.44 -3.30 -11.55
CA LYS A 102 -13.37 -2.42 -12.27
C LYS A 102 -13.15 -0.96 -11.91
N ASN A 103 -12.97 -0.67 -10.61
CA ASN A 103 -12.76 0.71 -10.16
C ASN A 103 -11.34 1.20 -10.46
N THR A 104 -10.31 0.36 -10.36
CA THR A 104 -8.96 0.71 -10.83
C THR A 104 -8.97 1.08 -12.31
N GLY A 105 -9.69 0.32 -13.14
CA GLY A 105 -9.87 0.60 -14.56
C GLY A 105 -10.52 1.97 -14.82
N LYS A 106 -11.60 2.30 -14.09
CA LYS A 106 -12.25 3.63 -14.15
C LYS A 106 -11.30 4.76 -13.73
N LEU A 107 -10.55 4.58 -12.64
CA LEU A 107 -9.59 5.58 -12.19
C LEU A 107 -8.53 5.85 -13.26
N LEU A 108 -8.04 4.78 -13.90
CA LEU A 108 -7.07 4.88 -15.00
C LEU A 108 -7.62 5.57 -16.27
N GLU A 109 -8.92 5.87 -16.38
CA GLU A 109 -9.44 6.72 -17.45
C GLU A 109 -9.09 8.20 -17.24
N SER A 110 -8.99 8.63 -15.98
CA SER A 110 -8.72 10.02 -15.59
C SER A 110 -7.30 10.26 -15.07
N TYR A 111 -6.65 9.20 -14.57
CA TYR A 111 -5.32 9.24 -13.96
C TYR A 111 -4.34 8.32 -14.70
N ASP A 112 -3.06 8.67 -14.68
CA ASP A 112 -1.98 7.87 -15.27
C ASP A 112 -1.43 6.83 -14.29
N THR A 113 -1.48 7.13 -12.99
CA THR A 113 -1.02 6.24 -11.92
C THR A 113 -2.09 6.05 -10.86
N VAL A 114 -2.34 4.78 -10.49
CA VAL A 114 -3.11 4.42 -9.30
C VAL A 114 -2.18 3.80 -8.25
N LEU A 115 -2.18 4.40 -7.07
CA LEU A 115 -1.54 3.85 -5.87
C LEU A 115 -2.60 3.03 -5.10
N LEU A 116 -2.58 1.71 -5.27
CA LEU A 116 -3.54 0.78 -4.68
C LEU A 116 -3.04 0.30 -3.32
N GLU A 117 -3.54 0.87 -2.25
CA GLU A 117 -3.14 0.53 -0.89
C GLU A 117 -3.86 -0.70 -0.34
N GLY A 118 -3.08 -1.68 0.12
CA GLY A 118 -3.57 -2.89 0.79
C GLY A 118 -4.04 -2.68 2.24
N ALA A 119 -4.70 -3.71 2.76
CA ALA A 119 -5.04 -3.83 4.18
C ALA A 119 -4.03 -4.76 4.88
N GLY A 120 -3.36 -4.28 5.93
CA GLY A 120 -2.35 -5.07 6.66
C GLY A 120 -1.08 -5.35 5.84
N GLY A 121 -0.66 -6.62 5.79
CA GLY A 121 0.53 -7.09 5.07
C GLY A 121 0.23 -8.11 3.96
N LEU A 122 1.28 -8.67 3.36
CA LEU A 122 1.19 -9.56 2.19
C LEU A 122 0.30 -10.79 2.38
N PHE A 123 0.35 -11.45 3.54
CA PHE A 123 -0.40 -12.69 3.80
C PHE A 123 -1.74 -12.47 4.50
N VAL A 124 -2.28 -11.25 4.46
CA VAL A 124 -3.63 -11.01 4.98
C VAL A 124 -4.64 -11.83 4.19
N PRO A 125 -5.49 -12.64 4.86
CA PRO A 125 -6.41 -13.53 4.17
C PRO A 125 -7.61 -12.76 3.60
N LEU A 126 -7.96 -13.12 2.37
CA LEU A 126 -9.16 -12.69 1.65
C LEU A 126 -10.18 -13.83 1.60
N THR A 127 -9.70 -15.07 1.58
CA THR A 127 -10.46 -16.30 1.83
C THR A 127 -9.57 -17.29 2.57
N ASP A 128 -10.08 -18.47 2.93
CA ASP A 128 -9.30 -19.55 3.55
C ASP A 128 -8.09 -20.02 2.73
N THR A 129 -8.09 -19.79 1.41
CA THR A 129 -7.07 -20.31 0.49
C THR A 129 -6.43 -19.22 -0.38
N TYR A 130 -6.81 -17.95 -0.16
CA TYR A 130 -6.39 -16.84 -0.98
C TYR A 130 -6.07 -15.62 -0.13
N SER A 131 -4.88 -15.07 -0.32
CA SER A 131 -4.36 -13.94 0.44
C SER A 131 -3.98 -12.77 -0.46
N THR A 132 -3.75 -11.60 0.13
CA THR A 132 -3.39 -10.38 -0.62
C THR A 132 -2.21 -10.59 -1.59
N ILE A 133 -1.21 -11.39 -1.21
CA ILE A 133 -0.05 -11.67 -2.07
C ILE A 133 -0.40 -12.50 -3.31
N ASP A 134 -1.44 -13.33 -3.22
CA ASP A 134 -1.92 -14.13 -4.36
C ASP A 134 -2.63 -13.20 -5.36
N TYR A 135 -3.44 -12.24 -4.87
CA TYR A 135 -4.00 -11.16 -5.70
C TYR A 135 -2.91 -10.36 -6.42
N ILE A 136 -1.87 -9.94 -5.71
CA ILE A 136 -0.76 -9.20 -6.31
C ILE A 136 -0.09 -10.02 -7.42
N ALA A 137 0.14 -11.32 -7.19
CA ALA A 137 0.78 -12.21 -8.16
C ALA A 137 -0.09 -12.44 -9.40
N ASP A 138 -1.37 -12.75 -9.23
CA ASP A 138 -2.31 -13.04 -10.31
C ASP A 138 -2.48 -11.83 -11.24
N HIS A 139 -2.50 -10.63 -10.65
CA HIS A 139 -2.63 -9.36 -11.38
C HIS A 139 -1.29 -8.75 -11.80
N ARG A 140 -0.16 -9.38 -11.48
CA ARG A 140 1.21 -8.92 -11.78
C ARG A 140 1.46 -7.47 -11.37
N LEU A 141 0.97 -7.09 -10.20
CA LEU A 141 1.08 -5.72 -9.72
C LEU A 141 2.49 -5.50 -9.13
N PRO A 142 3.26 -4.50 -9.61
CA PRO A 142 4.51 -4.13 -8.98
C PRO A 142 4.23 -3.60 -7.55
N VAL A 143 5.02 -4.07 -6.60
CA VAL A 143 4.85 -3.76 -5.18
C VAL A 143 5.73 -2.61 -4.75
N ILE A 144 5.12 -1.67 -4.03
CA ILE A 144 5.83 -0.73 -3.16
C ILE A 144 5.68 -1.26 -1.73
N LEU A 145 6.79 -1.75 -1.16
CA LEU A 145 6.81 -2.33 0.18
C LEU A 145 7.19 -1.28 1.22
N VAL A 146 6.35 -1.06 2.22
CA VAL A 146 6.59 -0.12 3.32
C VAL A 146 7.20 -0.84 4.51
N THR A 147 8.34 -0.33 4.98
CA THR A 147 9.06 -0.79 6.17
C THR A 147 9.36 0.38 7.12
N SER A 148 9.76 0.10 8.36
CA SER A 148 9.95 1.11 9.41
C SER A 148 11.21 0.86 10.26
N PRO A 149 11.73 1.85 11.00
CA PRO A 149 12.97 1.72 11.78
C PRO A 149 12.77 1.02 13.14
N ARG A 150 11.81 0.11 13.29
CA ARG A 150 11.59 -0.58 14.58
C ARG A 150 12.41 -1.88 14.69
N LEU A 151 12.67 -2.32 15.91
CA LEU A 151 13.26 -3.64 16.15
C LEU A 151 12.37 -4.73 15.53
N GLY A 152 12.99 -5.69 14.83
CA GLY A 152 12.29 -6.74 14.08
C GLY A 152 11.98 -6.38 12.62
N SER A 153 12.08 -5.11 12.21
CA SER A 153 11.75 -4.71 10.83
C SER A 153 12.66 -5.34 9.79
N ILE A 154 13.94 -5.56 10.11
CA ILE A 154 14.85 -6.29 9.20
C ILE A 154 14.26 -7.66 8.86
N ASN A 155 13.86 -8.44 9.89
CA ASN A 155 13.27 -9.75 9.70
C ASN A 155 11.97 -9.68 8.87
N HIS A 156 11.02 -8.84 9.27
CA HIS A 156 9.74 -8.75 8.55
C HIS A 156 9.90 -8.25 7.12
N THR A 157 10.83 -7.31 6.87
CA THR A 157 11.14 -6.84 5.52
C THR A 157 11.72 -7.95 4.67
N VAL A 158 12.73 -8.67 5.18
CA VAL A 158 13.37 -9.76 4.43
C VAL A 158 12.37 -10.89 4.15
N LEU A 159 11.56 -11.29 5.13
CA LEU A 159 10.50 -12.29 4.93
C LEU A 159 9.47 -11.85 3.87
N SER A 160 9.08 -10.58 3.89
CA SER A 160 8.14 -10.02 2.92
C SER A 160 8.72 -9.99 1.51
N LEU A 161 9.99 -9.58 1.37
CA LEU A 161 10.70 -9.62 0.10
C LEU A 161 10.81 -11.05 -0.41
N GLU A 162 11.28 -12.01 0.41
CA GLU A 162 11.37 -13.41 0.01
C GLU A 162 10.02 -14.00 -0.43
N ALA A 163 8.92 -13.61 0.21
CA ALA A 163 7.58 -14.00 -0.22
C ALA A 163 7.21 -13.45 -1.60
N CYS A 164 7.55 -12.19 -1.89
CA CYS A 164 7.41 -11.61 -3.24
C CYS A 164 8.28 -12.36 -4.25
N ARG A 165 9.55 -12.66 -3.90
CA ARG A 165 10.48 -13.41 -4.77
C ARG A 165 9.91 -14.77 -5.16
N ALA A 166 9.39 -15.51 -4.17
CA ALA A 166 8.85 -16.85 -4.35
C ALA A 166 7.65 -16.89 -5.30
N ARG A 167 6.94 -15.77 -5.46
CA ARG A 167 5.79 -15.60 -6.36
C ARG A 167 6.11 -14.81 -7.63
N ASN A 168 7.39 -14.50 -7.89
CA ASN A 168 7.83 -13.66 -9.02
C ASN A 168 7.14 -12.28 -9.06
N ILE A 169 6.82 -11.72 -7.90
CA ILE A 169 6.26 -10.37 -7.78
C ILE A 169 7.39 -9.36 -7.93
N GLU A 170 7.23 -8.41 -8.84
CA GLU A 170 8.13 -7.26 -8.97
C GLU A 170 8.03 -6.39 -7.71
N VAL A 171 9.18 -6.09 -7.10
CA VAL A 171 9.28 -5.07 -6.06
C VAL A 171 9.82 -3.82 -6.73
N ALA A 172 8.95 -2.85 -6.96
CA ALA A 172 9.32 -1.57 -7.59
C ALA A 172 10.13 -0.71 -6.62
N GLU A 173 9.75 -0.73 -5.34
CA GLU A 173 10.36 0.14 -4.34
C GLU A 173 10.20 -0.41 -2.92
N LEU A 174 11.23 -0.20 -2.10
CA LEU A 174 11.14 -0.30 -0.65
C LEU A 174 11.10 1.11 -0.06
N VAL A 175 10.01 1.46 0.61
CA VAL A 175 9.86 2.74 1.29
C VAL A 175 10.15 2.56 2.76
N TYR A 176 11.21 3.22 3.23
CA TYR A 176 11.59 3.27 4.62
C TYR A 176 10.91 4.45 5.32
N ASN A 177 9.78 4.17 5.95
CA ASN A 177 9.02 5.14 6.72
C ASN A 177 9.69 5.38 8.08
N LEU A 178 10.24 6.57 8.28
CA LEU A 178 10.97 6.97 9.50
C LEU A 178 10.03 7.41 10.65
N TYR A 179 8.70 7.30 10.48
CA TYR A 179 7.72 7.66 11.49
C TYR A 179 6.96 6.42 12.04
N PRO A 180 6.80 6.29 13.37
CA PRO A 180 7.32 7.19 14.41
C PRO A 180 8.84 7.09 14.56
N PRO A 181 9.51 8.16 15.02
CA PRO A 181 10.96 8.16 15.22
C PRO A 181 11.36 7.15 16.31
N THR A 182 12.54 6.56 16.15
CA THR A 182 13.18 5.69 17.14
C THR A 182 14.64 6.11 17.32
N SER A 183 15.43 5.28 18.01
CA SER A 183 16.88 5.51 18.15
C SER A 183 17.57 5.65 16.79
N ARG A 184 18.55 6.55 16.75
CA ARG A 184 19.34 6.82 15.55
C ARG A 184 20.11 5.57 15.12
N GLU A 185 20.64 4.84 16.07
CA GLU A 185 21.42 3.63 15.88
C GLU A 185 20.60 2.54 15.18
N ILE A 186 19.39 2.24 15.66
CA ILE A 186 18.49 1.27 15.02
C ILE A 186 18.10 1.74 13.62
N THR A 187 17.81 3.04 13.47
CA THR A 187 17.42 3.63 12.20
C THR A 187 18.52 3.48 11.15
N GLU A 188 19.76 3.83 11.51
CA GLU A 188 20.93 3.77 10.62
C GLU A 188 21.32 2.33 10.30
N ASP A 189 21.29 1.43 11.28
CA ASP A 189 21.61 0.02 11.10
C ASP A 189 20.61 -0.68 10.16
N THR A 190 19.31 -0.52 10.43
CA THR A 190 18.24 -1.09 9.61
C THR A 190 18.31 -0.56 8.18
N ARG A 191 18.50 0.75 7.99
CA ARG A 191 18.69 1.38 6.68
C ARG A 191 19.85 0.74 5.92
N ARG A 192 21.03 0.67 6.57
CA ARG A 192 22.25 0.13 5.96
C ARG A 192 22.05 -1.31 5.53
N TYR A 193 21.49 -2.14 6.40
CA TYR A 193 21.24 -3.55 6.10
C TYR A 193 20.27 -3.72 4.92
N LEU A 194 19.12 -3.02 4.93
CA LEU A 194 18.10 -3.16 3.90
C LEU A 194 18.56 -2.66 2.53
N LYS A 195 19.32 -1.55 2.47
CA LYS A 195 19.96 -1.09 1.21
C LYS A 195 20.91 -2.13 0.64
N GLN A 196 21.76 -2.73 1.48
CA GLN A 196 22.68 -3.79 1.05
C GLN A 196 21.93 -5.04 0.58
N TYR A 197 20.85 -5.42 1.28
CA TYR A 197 20.02 -6.54 0.90
C TYR A 197 19.39 -6.34 -0.48
N LEU A 198 18.69 -5.21 -0.70
CA LEU A 198 18.06 -4.88 -1.97
C LEU A 198 19.05 -4.87 -3.13
N ASN A 199 20.21 -4.23 -2.97
CA ASN A 199 21.21 -4.19 -4.04
C ASN A 199 21.66 -5.59 -4.49
N ARG A 200 21.61 -6.58 -3.59
CA ARG A 200 21.98 -7.97 -3.89
C ARG A 200 20.83 -8.78 -4.50
N THR A 201 19.59 -8.55 -4.07
CA THR A 201 18.44 -9.43 -4.37
C THR A 201 17.38 -8.79 -5.27
N TYR A 202 17.27 -7.46 -5.24
CA TYR A 202 16.35 -6.62 -6.03
C TYR A 202 17.08 -5.40 -6.60
N PRO A 203 18.07 -5.58 -7.50
CA PRO A 203 18.92 -4.49 -7.97
C PRO A 203 18.17 -3.37 -8.73
N ASN A 204 16.94 -3.64 -9.18
CA ASN A 204 16.10 -2.67 -9.88
C ASN A 204 15.10 -1.96 -8.94
N ALA A 205 14.95 -2.40 -7.69
CA ALA A 205 14.03 -1.79 -6.75
C ALA A 205 14.58 -0.44 -6.24
N GLY A 206 13.73 0.57 -6.22
CA GLY A 206 14.02 1.84 -5.56
C GLY A 206 14.14 1.69 -4.04
N PHE A 207 14.80 2.66 -3.41
CA PHE A 207 14.80 2.82 -1.96
C PHE A 207 14.55 4.30 -1.63
N THR A 208 13.39 4.58 -1.05
CA THR A 208 13.01 5.94 -0.64
C THR A 208 12.84 6.02 0.86
N GLU A 209 13.23 7.16 1.44
CA GLU A 209 13.06 7.44 2.86
C GLU A 209 12.02 8.53 3.03
N ILE A 210 11.00 8.28 3.86
CA ILE A 210 9.95 9.26 4.17
C ILE A 210 10.07 9.63 5.64
N GLY A 211 10.30 10.91 5.92
CA GLY A 211 10.45 11.47 7.27
C GLY A 211 9.37 12.49 7.64
N MET A 212 9.49 13.12 8.81
CA MET A 212 8.50 14.06 9.37
C MET A 212 8.16 15.27 8.47
N GLN A 213 9.03 15.64 7.54
CA GLN A 213 8.75 16.73 6.58
C GLN A 213 7.69 16.34 5.53
N GLY A 214 7.28 15.07 5.52
CA GLY A 214 6.30 14.53 4.60
C GLY A 214 4.87 14.38 5.16
N VAL A 215 4.63 14.46 6.47
CA VAL A 215 3.31 14.20 7.07
C VAL A 215 2.55 15.48 7.35
#